data_AF-A0A9D4M366-F1
#
_entry.id   AF-A0A9D4M366-F1
#
_cell.length_a   1.000
_cell.length_b   1.000
_cell.length_c   1.000
_cell.angle_alpha   90.00
_cell.angle_beta   90.00
_cell.angle_gamma   90.00
#
_symmetry.space_group_name_H-M   'P 1'
#
loop_
_entity.id
_entity.type
_entity.pdbx_description
1 polymer ?
#
loop_
_entity_poly.entity_id
_entity_poly.type
_entity_poly.pdbx_seq_one_letter_code
_entity_poly.pdbx_strand_id
1 'polypeptide(L)'
;MAEGGVRREELESAWNPSTWDQCDTSDTPDEDNESFSLSQKMAGCHVNVTDKWITIYSRTPLIPIESLSTSIDVCMTLLGYSDKIRRARIEACKQHDCCMTAARKGVLTCLTTGSKADGLTCSFESDRDEMRILDGVVCVEEGVDSKSIPKETTVLRLNNRMSYPGHGVLLLDKNVQTIHPFLKKSLDYLPSGNAILSSDLFVKAYPKGKPEGAVRHDRAGPSMPMTCRGVVHIDTVYTIRCICPSILNKWAERSRIWPPPDVVQKVKSLGAFMSPVGFKGSRHKQIEWRICFNEGETELVSNLNETQAKIYVMLKMIVKDVLQPCNKEITSYALKNIVLWLAERNPQHSFHDRTLWDWLRKSLYILRMAIDGRQLPYYMIPDRNLMEACGLEDAQQTAWVNMITEMIKEGPRMILRLKKMRTILRSNLDTVFWFYNMRTELEILNLELTSRHERGAASQEDNEKTAEQMKRVNEILVEVRERSLVNGNRVDDRREIFDLVLGDMANVKLFV
;
A
#
# COMPACT_ATOMS: atom_id res chain seq x y z
N MET A 1 -35.81 25.08 2.59
CA MET A 1 -35.45 26.34 1.92
C MET A 1 -34.22 26.86 2.64
N ALA A 2 -33.07 27.25 2.07
CA ALA A 2 -32.46 27.08 0.77
C ALA A 2 -31.00 27.53 0.96
N GLU A 3 -30.12 26.70 1.56
CA GLU A 3 -28.70 27.08 1.80
C GLU A 3 -27.71 25.91 1.60
N GLY A 4 -28.05 24.94 0.74
CA GLY A 4 -27.20 23.76 0.47
C GLY A 4 -26.59 23.69 -0.93
N GLY A 5 -26.95 24.61 -1.84
CA GLY A 5 -26.66 24.47 -3.27
C GLY A 5 -25.32 25.07 -3.73
N VAL A 6 -24.81 26.10 -3.06
CA VAL A 6 -23.69 26.92 -3.58
C VAL A 6 -22.31 26.30 -3.31
N ARG A 7 -22.17 25.41 -2.31
CA ARG A 7 -20.87 24.82 -1.97
C ARG A 7 -20.38 23.74 -2.94
N ARG A 8 -21.24 23.10 -3.73
CA ARG A 8 -20.83 21.90 -4.51
C ARG A 8 -19.98 22.25 -5.74
N GLU A 9 -20.33 23.32 -6.46
CA GLU A 9 -19.61 23.78 -7.66
C GLU A 9 -18.35 24.58 -7.30
N GLU A 10 -18.35 25.34 -6.20
CA GLU A 10 -17.15 25.98 -5.66
C GLU A 10 -16.14 24.97 -5.06
N LEU A 11 -16.60 23.82 -4.53
CA LEU A 11 -15.73 22.77 -3.96
C LEU A 11 -15.09 21.84 -5.01
N GLU A 12 -15.72 21.64 -6.18
CA GLU A 12 -15.05 21.05 -7.34
C GLU A 12 -13.90 21.93 -7.84
N SER A 13 -14.00 23.26 -7.65
CA SER A 13 -12.95 24.22 -7.99
C SER A 13 -11.74 24.20 -7.05
N ALA A 14 -11.90 23.87 -5.76
CA ALA A 14 -10.80 23.78 -4.79
C ALA A 14 -9.90 22.54 -4.99
N TRP A 15 -10.39 21.54 -5.74
CA TRP A 15 -9.64 20.37 -6.19
C TRP A 15 -9.50 20.34 -7.73
N ASN A 16 -9.68 21.50 -8.37
CA ASN A 16 -9.45 21.73 -9.79
C ASN A 16 -7.95 21.97 -10.04
N PRO A 17 -7.31 21.22 -10.97
CA PRO A 17 -5.87 21.26 -11.26
C PRO A 17 -5.25 22.65 -11.44
N SER A 18 -6.00 23.64 -11.94
CA SER A 18 -5.50 25.01 -12.13
C SER A 18 -5.09 25.74 -10.85
N THR A 19 -5.49 25.24 -9.68
CA THR A 19 -5.07 25.77 -8.37
C THR A 19 -3.80 25.09 -7.82
N TRP A 20 -3.41 23.94 -8.38
CA TRP A 20 -2.24 23.15 -7.95
C TRP A 20 -1.00 23.44 -8.79
N ASP A 21 -1.20 24.01 -9.97
CA ASP A 21 -0.15 24.34 -10.94
C ASP A 21 0.33 25.79 -10.85
N GLN A 22 -0.11 26.57 -9.84
CA GLN A 22 0.37 27.95 -9.60
C GLN A 22 1.77 28.00 -8.94
N CYS A 23 2.63 27.02 -9.19
CA CYS A 23 4.03 27.04 -8.77
C CYS A 23 4.94 26.68 -9.94
N ASP A 24 5.48 27.73 -10.54
CA ASP A 24 6.64 27.83 -11.42
C ASP A 24 6.73 26.83 -12.57
N THR A 25 6.18 27.25 -13.72
CA THR A 25 6.70 26.89 -15.03
C THR A 25 7.89 27.78 -15.37
N SER A 26 9.10 27.27 -15.19
CA SER A 26 10.22 27.61 -16.07
C SER A 26 11.21 26.46 -16.10
N ASP A 27 11.65 26.15 -17.32
CA ASP A 27 12.75 25.25 -17.69
C ASP A 27 12.35 23.80 -18.03
N THR A 28 12.02 23.62 -19.31
CA THR A 28 12.20 22.36 -20.04
C THR A 28 13.67 22.17 -20.37
N PRO A 29 14.28 21.00 -20.07
CA PRO A 29 15.46 20.53 -20.79
C PRO A 29 15.14 19.35 -21.72
N ASP A 30 15.87 19.35 -22.82
CA ASP A 30 15.77 18.47 -23.99
C ASP A 30 15.90 16.96 -23.71
N GLU A 31 15.33 16.22 -24.65
CA GLU A 31 15.37 14.76 -24.78
C GLU A 31 16.79 14.23 -24.97
N ASP A 32 17.24 13.36 -24.07
CA ASP A 32 18.16 12.26 -24.36
C ASP A 32 18.00 11.19 -23.27
N ASN A 33 17.37 10.08 -23.64
CA ASN A 33 16.98 9.01 -22.72
C ASN A 33 17.86 7.77 -22.98
N GLU A 34 19.08 7.75 -22.44
CA GLU A 34 19.88 6.53 -22.34
C GLU A 34 19.74 5.91 -20.94
N SER A 35 19.26 4.67 -20.89
CA SER A 35 19.15 3.89 -19.66
C SER A 35 20.53 3.40 -19.20
N PHE A 36 21.19 4.16 -18.32
CA PHE A 36 22.45 3.76 -17.70
C PHE A 36 22.26 2.67 -16.64
N SER A 37 23.18 1.70 -16.60
CA SER A 37 23.24 0.69 -15.54
C SER A 37 23.52 1.31 -14.17
N LEU A 38 23.16 0.63 -13.07
CA LEU A 38 23.42 1.12 -11.71
C LEU A 38 24.92 1.41 -11.48
N SER A 39 25.82 0.63 -12.08
CA SER A 39 27.27 0.87 -12.03
C SER A 39 27.69 2.13 -12.80
N GLN A 40 27.03 2.45 -13.92
CA GLN A 40 27.28 3.68 -14.69
C GLN A 40 26.74 4.94 -13.98
N LYS A 41 25.55 4.87 -13.36
CA LYS A 41 25.02 5.96 -12.50
C LYS A 41 25.93 6.23 -11.28
N MET A 42 26.58 5.18 -10.77
CA MET A 42 27.48 5.25 -9.61
C MET A 42 28.88 5.78 -9.97
N ALA A 43 29.41 5.49 -11.18
CA ALA A 43 30.71 5.98 -11.62
C ALA A 43 30.84 7.52 -11.59
N GLY A 44 29.73 8.25 -11.81
CA GLY A 44 29.64 9.71 -11.62
C GLY A 44 29.31 10.19 -10.20
N CYS A 45 28.95 9.28 -9.29
CA CYS A 45 28.52 9.56 -7.90
C CYS A 45 29.54 9.16 -6.82
N HIS A 46 30.54 8.33 -7.15
CA HIS A 46 31.51 7.77 -6.19
C HIS A 46 32.32 8.82 -5.38
N VAL A 47 32.42 10.06 -5.87
CA VAL A 47 33.07 11.18 -5.17
C VAL A 47 32.05 12.18 -4.62
N ASN A 48 30.77 12.10 -5.01
CA ASN A 48 29.87 13.26 -4.94
C ASN A 48 28.70 13.13 -3.96
N VAL A 49 28.27 11.93 -3.57
CA VAL A 49 27.12 11.78 -2.66
C VAL A 49 27.48 12.32 -1.27
N THR A 50 28.57 11.87 -0.66
CA THR A 50 29.06 12.38 0.64
C THR A 50 29.34 13.89 0.62
N ASP A 51 29.99 14.41 -0.42
CA ASP A 51 30.28 15.85 -0.57
C ASP A 51 29.01 16.68 -0.79
N LYS A 52 28.03 16.13 -1.53
CA LYS A 52 26.71 16.75 -1.69
C LYS A 52 25.95 16.82 -0.36
N TRP A 53 26.08 15.81 0.49
CA TRP A 53 25.40 15.77 1.78
C TRP A 53 26.09 16.60 2.87
N ILE A 54 27.42 16.69 2.87
CA ILE A 54 28.18 17.61 3.75
C ILE A 54 27.69 19.05 3.57
N THR A 55 27.37 19.44 2.33
CA THR A 55 26.83 20.76 1.97
C THR A 55 25.41 20.99 2.51
N ILE A 56 24.56 19.96 2.47
CA ILE A 56 23.22 19.96 3.09
C ILE A 56 23.34 20.14 4.61
N TYR A 57 24.36 19.56 5.24
CA TYR A 57 24.68 19.79 6.64
C TYR A 57 25.23 21.20 6.92
N SER A 58 25.99 21.82 6.00
CA SER A 58 26.77 23.04 6.25
C SER A 58 26.12 24.37 5.84
N ARG A 59 24.86 24.40 5.37
CA ARG A 59 24.13 25.62 4.94
C ARG A 59 24.74 26.35 3.73
N THR A 60 25.55 25.66 2.93
CA THR A 60 26.07 26.24 1.67
C THR A 60 25.14 25.88 0.49
N PRO A 61 24.79 26.83 -0.40
CA PRO A 61 23.77 26.66 -1.43
C PRO A 61 24.29 26.09 -2.76
N LEU A 62 25.30 25.20 -2.75
CA LEU A 62 26.10 24.91 -3.96
C LEU A 62 25.62 23.74 -4.82
N ILE A 63 24.55 23.01 -4.46
CA ILE A 63 24.15 21.79 -5.18
C ILE A 63 22.79 21.98 -5.85
N PRO A 64 22.70 21.75 -7.17
CA PRO A 64 21.42 21.74 -7.88
C PRO A 64 20.43 20.74 -7.28
N ILE A 65 19.15 21.12 -7.21
CA ILE A 65 18.10 20.27 -6.62
C ILE A 65 17.99 18.91 -7.30
N GLU A 66 18.20 18.86 -8.61
CA GLU A 66 18.23 17.63 -9.41
C GLU A 66 19.29 16.63 -8.96
N SER A 67 20.49 17.15 -8.62
CA SER A 67 21.60 16.35 -8.11
C SER A 67 21.29 15.73 -6.76
N LEU A 68 20.46 16.40 -5.97
CA LEU A 68 20.00 15.94 -4.68
C LEU A 68 18.88 14.92 -4.81
N SER A 69 17.89 15.18 -5.67
CA SER A 69 16.86 14.21 -6.04
C SER A 69 17.47 12.89 -6.48
N THR A 70 18.49 12.94 -7.35
CA THR A 70 19.21 11.75 -7.80
C THR A 70 19.86 11.00 -6.65
N SER A 71 20.48 11.72 -5.70
CA SER A 71 21.08 11.10 -4.50
C SER A 71 20.02 10.42 -3.62
N ILE A 72 18.85 11.06 -3.45
CA ILE A 72 17.72 10.48 -2.71
C ILE A 72 17.22 9.22 -3.42
N ASP A 73 17.11 9.24 -4.75
CA ASP A 73 16.68 8.11 -5.56
C ASP A 73 17.61 6.90 -5.39
N VAL A 74 18.93 7.14 -5.42
CA VAL A 74 19.96 6.13 -5.17
C VAL A 74 19.84 5.56 -3.76
N CYS A 75 19.67 6.40 -2.73
CA CYS A 75 19.45 5.92 -1.37
C CYS A 75 18.19 5.03 -1.25
N MET A 76 17.09 5.40 -1.93
CA MET A 76 15.87 4.59 -1.96
C MET A 76 16.10 3.24 -2.65
N THR A 77 16.87 3.22 -3.74
CA THR A 77 17.31 1.99 -4.40
C THR A 77 18.11 1.11 -3.44
N LEU A 78 19.10 1.68 -2.74
CA LEU A 78 19.95 0.98 -1.77
C LEU A 78 19.16 0.46 -0.54
N LEU A 79 18.02 1.06 -0.23
CA LEU A 79 17.06 0.55 0.78
C LEU A 79 16.21 -0.63 0.28
N GLY A 80 16.34 -1.03 -0.98
CA GLY A 80 15.55 -2.13 -1.57
C GLY A 80 14.18 -1.69 -2.10
N TYR A 81 14.05 -0.43 -2.53
CA TYR A 81 12.84 0.11 -3.18
C TYR A 81 13.04 0.34 -4.68
N SER A 82 13.97 -0.37 -5.32
CA SER A 82 14.06 -0.41 -6.78
C SER A 82 12.89 -1.17 -7.41
N ASP A 83 12.56 -0.84 -8.66
CA ASP A 83 11.45 -1.47 -9.36
C ASP A 83 11.64 -2.99 -9.52
N LYS A 84 12.87 -3.45 -9.73
CA LYS A 84 13.23 -4.88 -9.82
C LYS A 84 12.77 -5.66 -8.59
N ILE A 85 13.13 -5.19 -7.39
CA ILE A 85 12.78 -5.88 -6.15
C ILE A 85 11.29 -5.74 -5.85
N ARG A 86 10.69 -4.59 -6.13
CA ARG A 86 9.25 -4.36 -5.99
C ARG A 86 8.44 -5.38 -6.81
N ARG A 87 8.80 -5.58 -8.09
CA ARG A 87 8.14 -6.57 -8.96
C ARG A 87 8.31 -8.00 -8.46
N ALA A 88 9.49 -8.37 -7.98
CA ALA A 88 9.73 -9.69 -7.40
C ALA A 88 8.82 -9.96 -6.20
N ARG A 89 8.62 -8.97 -5.31
CA ARG A 89 7.69 -9.09 -4.17
C ARG A 89 6.23 -9.23 -4.60
N ILE A 90 5.79 -8.43 -5.59
CA ILE A 90 4.42 -8.50 -6.13
C ILE A 90 4.16 -9.90 -6.70
N GLU A 91 5.10 -10.42 -7.48
CA GLU A 91 4.96 -11.74 -8.10
C GLU A 91 4.93 -12.87 -7.05
N ALA A 92 5.79 -12.80 -6.04
CA ALA A 92 5.76 -13.75 -4.94
C ALA A 92 4.43 -13.73 -4.16
N CYS A 93 3.85 -12.53 -3.94
CA CYS A 93 2.51 -12.43 -3.33
C CYS A 93 1.44 -13.06 -4.21
N LYS A 94 1.47 -12.84 -5.53
CA LYS A 94 0.52 -13.47 -6.46
C LYS A 94 0.61 -15.00 -6.45
N GLN A 95 1.83 -15.54 -6.40
CA GLN A 95 2.06 -16.98 -6.31
C GLN A 95 1.52 -17.55 -4.99
N HIS A 96 1.79 -16.87 -3.87
CA HIS A 96 1.23 -17.22 -2.57
C HIS A 96 -0.30 -17.27 -2.59
N ASP A 97 -0.93 -16.23 -3.14
CA ASP A 97 -2.39 -16.13 -3.23
C ASP A 97 -2.99 -17.25 -4.07
N CYS A 98 -2.34 -17.62 -5.18
CA CYS A 98 -2.73 -18.75 -6.01
C CYS A 98 -2.71 -20.07 -5.22
N CYS A 99 -1.62 -20.35 -4.50
CA CYS A 99 -1.47 -21.56 -3.69
C CYS A 99 -2.51 -21.60 -2.56
N MET A 100 -2.67 -20.50 -1.83
CA MET A 100 -3.58 -20.41 -0.70
C MET A 100 -5.05 -20.51 -1.11
N THR A 101 -5.39 -19.96 -2.26
CA THR A 101 -6.72 -20.09 -2.88
C THR A 101 -6.96 -21.51 -3.36
N ALA A 102 -5.99 -22.13 -4.05
CA ALA A 102 -6.12 -23.51 -4.52
C ALA A 102 -6.37 -24.49 -3.36
N ALA A 103 -5.66 -24.33 -2.24
CA ALA A 103 -5.82 -25.14 -1.04
C ALA A 103 -7.20 -25.01 -0.35
N ARG A 104 -7.99 -23.97 -0.69
CA ARG A 104 -9.29 -23.67 -0.06
C ARG A 104 -10.42 -23.50 -1.07
N LYS A 105 -10.21 -24.00 -2.28
CA LYS A 105 -11.12 -23.88 -3.42
C LYS A 105 -12.52 -24.34 -3.03
N GLY A 106 -13.53 -23.50 -3.31
CA GLY A 106 -14.93 -23.78 -3.02
C GLY A 106 -15.38 -23.40 -1.60
N VAL A 107 -14.48 -22.84 -0.79
CA VAL A 107 -14.81 -22.28 0.53
C VAL A 107 -14.49 -20.80 0.56
N LEU A 108 -13.26 -20.42 0.19
CA LEU A 108 -12.83 -19.04 0.18
C LEU A 108 -11.66 -18.81 -0.77
N THR A 109 -11.64 -17.62 -1.38
CA THR A 109 -10.51 -17.09 -2.13
C THR A 109 -9.61 -16.27 -1.20
N CYS A 110 -8.29 -16.42 -1.31
CA CYS A 110 -7.31 -15.77 -0.43
C CYS A 110 -6.45 -14.81 -1.22
N LEU A 111 -6.42 -13.54 -0.81
CA LEU A 111 -5.61 -12.52 -1.46
C LEU A 111 -4.77 -11.78 -0.43
N THR A 112 -3.48 -11.63 -0.70
CA THR A 112 -2.60 -10.70 0.01
C THR A 112 -2.97 -9.30 -0.48
N THR A 113 -3.10 -8.37 0.45
CA THR A 113 -3.44 -6.97 0.15
C THR A 113 -2.47 -6.02 0.86
N GLY A 114 -2.73 -4.72 0.79
CA GLY A 114 -1.94 -3.71 1.48
C GLY A 114 -0.51 -3.63 0.97
N SER A 115 0.40 -3.20 1.85
CA SER A 115 1.74 -2.78 1.44
C SER A 115 2.60 -3.93 0.90
N LYS A 116 2.35 -5.17 1.34
CA LYS A 116 3.05 -6.36 0.84
C LYS A 116 2.61 -6.69 -0.59
N ALA A 117 1.30 -6.69 -0.86
CA ALA A 117 0.78 -6.90 -2.22
C ALA A 117 1.22 -5.81 -3.20
N ASP A 118 1.39 -4.58 -2.72
CA ASP A 118 1.91 -3.45 -3.49
C ASP A 118 3.43 -3.57 -3.80
N GLY A 119 4.15 -4.49 -3.15
CA GLY A 119 5.62 -4.66 -3.25
C GLY A 119 6.45 -3.58 -2.54
N LEU A 120 5.80 -2.72 -1.75
CA LEU A 120 6.37 -1.49 -1.17
C LEU A 120 6.95 -1.68 0.23
N THR A 121 6.89 -2.88 0.76
CA THR A 121 7.49 -3.25 2.03
C THR A 121 8.42 -4.43 1.84
N CYS A 122 9.54 -4.45 2.55
CA CYS A 122 10.45 -5.57 2.58
C CYS A 122 9.73 -6.81 3.11
N SER A 123 10.12 -8.02 2.69
CA SER A 123 9.46 -9.27 3.10
C SER A 123 9.26 -9.40 4.62
N PHE A 124 10.20 -8.86 5.39
CA PHE A 124 10.26 -8.95 6.85
C PHE A 124 9.76 -7.70 7.58
N GLU A 125 9.41 -6.65 6.84
CA GLU A 125 8.81 -5.44 7.39
C GLU A 125 7.28 -5.54 7.33
N SER A 126 6.62 -4.89 8.29
CA SER A 126 5.17 -4.78 8.45
C SER A 126 4.38 -6.08 8.67
N ASP A 127 3.16 -5.86 9.13
CA ASP A 127 2.04 -6.79 9.08
C ASP A 127 1.72 -7.20 7.64
N ARG A 128 1.08 -8.37 7.52
CA ARG A 128 0.53 -8.91 6.28
C ARG A 128 -0.99 -8.73 6.31
N ASP A 129 -1.50 -7.91 5.41
CA ASP A 129 -2.94 -7.77 5.21
C ASP A 129 -3.47 -8.90 4.31
N GLU A 130 -4.47 -9.63 4.76
CA GLU A 130 -5.11 -10.70 4.00
C GLU A 130 -6.60 -10.42 3.83
N MET A 131 -7.07 -10.49 2.58
CA MET A 131 -8.47 -10.48 2.23
C MET A 131 -8.93 -11.91 1.93
N ARG A 132 -9.98 -12.36 2.64
CA ARG A 132 -10.62 -13.66 2.44
C ARG A 132 -11.99 -13.42 1.80
N ILE A 133 -12.17 -13.79 0.55
CA ILE A 133 -13.45 -13.61 -0.16
C ILE A 133 -14.26 -14.90 0.01
N LEU A 134 -15.50 -14.78 0.48
CA LEU A 134 -16.40 -15.93 0.60
C LEU A 134 -16.85 -16.43 -0.78
N ASP A 135 -16.60 -17.71 -1.07
CA ASP A 135 -17.12 -18.35 -2.26
C ASP A 135 -18.63 -18.63 -2.06
N GLY A 136 -19.40 -18.66 -3.15
CA GLY A 136 -20.86 -18.93 -3.09
C GLY A 136 -21.71 -17.79 -2.53
N VAL A 137 -21.13 -16.58 -2.33
CA VAL A 137 -21.86 -15.37 -1.96
C VAL A 137 -21.48 -14.24 -2.92
N VAL A 138 -22.47 -13.50 -3.40
CA VAL A 138 -22.24 -12.32 -4.24
C VAL A 138 -23.16 -11.17 -3.86
N CYS A 139 -22.60 -9.98 -3.84
CA CYS A 139 -23.32 -8.73 -3.76
C CYS A 139 -23.49 -8.15 -5.17
N VAL A 140 -24.68 -7.65 -5.50
CA VAL A 140 -24.96 -6.98 -6.77
C VAL A 140 -25.60 -5.61 -6.52
N GLU A 141 -25.25 -4.62 -7.34
CA GLU A 141 -25.93 -3.33 -7.30
C GLU A 141 -27.40 -3.42 -7.73
N GLU A 142 -28.17 -2.40 -7.37
CA GLU A 142 -29.56 -2.28 -7.78
C GLU A 142 -29.67 -2.20 -9.32
N GLY A 143 -30.58 -2.97 -9.91
CA GLY A 143 -30.79 -3.02 -11.36
C GLY A 143 -29.97 -4.08 -12.11
N VAL A 144 -28.95 -4.70 -11.48
CA VAL A 144 -28.25 -5.84 -12.08
C VAL A 144 -29.14 -7.09 -12.01
N ASP A 145 -29.32 -7.74 -13.17
CA ASP A 145 -30.05 -9.00 -13.28
C ASP A 145 -29.22 -10.13 -12.65
N SER A 146 -29.85 -10.86 -11.74
CA SER A 146 -29.24 -12.00 -11.06
C SER A 146 -29.42 -13.33 -11.80
N LYS A 147 -30.09 -13.37 -12.96
CA LYS A 147 -30.31 -14.60 -13.74
C LYS A 147 -29.04 -15.32 -14.19
N SER A 148 -27.94 -14.60 -14.42
CA SER A 148 -26.65 -15.19 -14.81
C SER A 148 -25.87 -15.75 -13.62
N ILE A 149 -26.35 -15.55 -12.39
CA ILE A 149 -25.71 -16.00 -11.16
C ILE A 149 -26.19 -17.43 -10.86
N PRO A 150 -25.30 -18.37 -10.51
CA PRO A 150 -25.70 -19.75 -10.18
C PRO A 150 -26.73 -19.79 -9.05
N LYS A 151 -27.74 -20.67 -9.14
CA LYS A 151 -28.89 -20.73 -8.23
C LYS A 151 -28.50 -21.06 -6.78
N GLU A 152 -27.41 -21.78 -6.60
CA GLU A 152 -26.80 -22.15 -5.34
C GLU A 152 -26.06 -20.99 -4.64
N THR A 153 -25.86 -19.86 -5.35
CA THR A 153 -25.18 -18.68 -4.80
C THR A 153 -26.14 -17.84 -3.97
N THR A 154 -25.71 -17.43 -2.78
CA THR A 154 -26.45 -16.43 -2.02
C THR A 154 -26.25 -15.05 -2.62
N VAL A 155 -27.34 -14.46 -3.12
CA VAL A 155 -27.33 -13.12 -3.72
C VAL A 155 -27.77 -12.09 -2.68
N LEU A 156 -26.96 -11.05 -2.53
CA LEU A 156 -27.23 -9.86 -1.74
C LEU A 156 -27.38 -8.66 -2.69
N ARG A 157 -28.31 -7.75 -2.42
CA ARG A 157 -28.48 -6.50 -3.15
C ARG A 157 -27.92 -5.33 -2.37
N LEU A 158 -27.05 -4.57 -3.00
CA LEU A 158 -26.50 -3.34 -2.45
C LEU A 158 -27.55 -2.22 -2.53
N ASN A 159 -27.90 -1.65 -1.39
CA ASN A 159 -28.61 -0.39 -1.31
C ASN A 159 -27.70 0.68 -0.68
N ASN A 160 -27.29 1.65 -1.50
CA ASN A 160 -26.39 2.73 -1.12
C ASN A 160 -27.08 4.12 -1.14
N ARG A 161 -28.40 4.20 -1.36
CA ARG A 161 -29.10 5.47 -1.57
C ARG A 161 -29.06 6.41 -0.36
N MET A 162 -29.09 5.82 0.84
CA MET A 162 -29.10 6.54 2.13
C MET A 162 -27.80 6.36 2.92
N SER A 163 -26.78 5.77 2.30
CA SER A 163 -25.50 5.51 2.94
C SER A 163 -24.47 6.54 2.50
N TYR A 164 -23.46 6.73 3.34
CA TYR A 164 -22.30 7.55 3.00
C TYR A 164 -21.63 7.02 1.70
N PRO A 165 -21.09 7.88 0.81
CA PRO A 165 -20.48 7.42 -0.44
C PRO A 165 -19.47 6.29 -0.26
N GLY A 166 -19.57 5.28 -1.11
CA GLY A 166 -18.79 4.04 -1.01
C GLY A 166 -19.20 3.10 0.14
N HIS A 167 -20.35 3.33 0.77
CA HIS A 167 -20.95 2.42 1.74
C HIS A 167 -22.39 2.06 1.30
N GLY A 168 -22.92 0.98 1.87
CA GLY A 168 -24.29 0.56 1.64
C GLY A 168 -24.75 -0.53 2.58
N VAL A 169 -26.06 -0.77 2.61
CA VAL A 169 -26.67 -1.90 3.30
C VAL A 169 -26.86 -3.04 2.32
N LEU A 170 -26.56 -4.26 2.74
CA LEU A 170 -26.72 -5.46 1.93
C LEU A 170 -28.04 -6.15 2.27
N LEU A 171 -28.99 -6.13 1.34
CA LEU A 171 -30.28 -6.81 1.47
C LEU A 171 -30.22 -8.22 0.92
N LEU A 172 -30.90 -9.17 1.54
CA LEU A 172 -31.05 -10.50 0.98
C LEU A 172 -31.96 -10.45 -0.26
N ASP A 173 -31.55 -11.06 -1.37
CA ASP A 173 -32.40 -11.11 -2.57
C ASP A 173 -33.68 -11.91 -2.30
N LYS A 174 -34.83 -11.40 -2.75
CA LYS A 174 -36.14 -12.04 -2.54
C LYS A 174 -36.27 -13.40 -3.22
N ASN A 175 -35.48 -13.65 -4.27
CA ASN A 175 -35.49 -14.89 -5.03
C ASN A 175 -34.41 -15.88 -4.57
N VAL A 176 -33.70 -15.58 -3.47
CA VAL A 176 -32.66 -16.48 -2.98
C VAL A 176 -33.27 -17.81 -2.55
N GLN A 177 -32.72 -18.91 -3.07
CA GLN A 177 -33.18 -20.26 -2.71
C GLN A 177 -32.37 -20.84 -1.55
N THR A 178 -31.07 -20.51 -1.51
CA THR A 178 -30.14 -21.03 -0.52
C THR A 178 -29.36 -19.89 0.13
N ILE A 179 -29.36 -19.87 1.47
CA ILE A 179 -28.56 -18.95 2.27
C ILE A 179 -27.29 -19.67 2.71
N HIS A 180 -26.15 -19.11 2.33
CA HIS A 180 -24.84 -19.61 2.63
C HIS A 180 -24.70 -19.81 4.15
N PRO A 181 -24.29 -20.99 4.64
CA PRO A 181 -24.34 -21.31 6.07
C PRO A 181 -23.64 -20.30 6.97
N PHE A 182 -22.54 -19.72 6.48
CA PHE A 182 -21.77 -18.69 7.19
C PHE A 182 -22.57 -17.42 7.48
N LEU A 183 -23.54 -17.07 6.62
CA LEU A 183 -24.29 -15.82 6.74
C LEU A 183 -25.48 -15.91 7.71
N LYS A 184 -25.95 -17.12 8.03
CA LYS A 184 -27.20 -17.31 8.80
C LYS A 184 -27.21 -16.60 10.16
N LYS A 185 -26.05 -16.53 10.83
CA LYS A 185 -25.90 -15.86 12.13
C LYS A 185 -25.70 -14.34 12.03
N SER A 186 -25.61 -13.83 10.81
CA SER A 186 -25.31 -12.43 10.52
C SER A 186 -26.48 -11.70 9.85
N LEU A 187 -27.59 -12.41 9.65
CA LEU A 187 -28.83 -11.82 9.15
C LEU A 187 -29.55 -11.05 10.27
N ASP A 188 -30.07 -9.90 9.89
CA ASP A 188 -30.92 -9.03 10.70
C ASP A 188 -32.11 -8.56 9.85
N TYR A 189 -33.10 -7.89 10.44
CA TYR A 189 -34.30 -7.45 9.74
C TYR A 189 -34.57 -5.96 9.96
N LEU A 190 -34.79 -5.25 8.85
CA LEU A 190 -35.25 -3.87 8.92
C LEU A 190 -36.71 -3.82 9.42
N PRO A 191 -37.19 -2.68 9.97
CA PRO A 191 -38.60 -2.50 10.32
C PRO A 191 -39.57 -2.75 9.16
N SER A 192 -39.10 -2.56 7.92
CA SER A 192 -39.83 -2.89 6.70
C SER A 192 -40.03 -4.39 6.44
N GLY A 193 -39.45 -5.26 7.27
CA GLY A 193 -39.45 -6.72 7.12
C GLY A 193 -38.38 -7.27 6.17
N ASN A 194 -37.62 -6.41 5.48
CA ASN A 194 -36.54 -6.86 4.60
C ASN A 194 -35.36 -7.42 5.41
N ALA A 195 -34.94 -8.64 5.07
CA ALA A 195 -33.72 -9.25 5.62
C ALA A 195 -32.48 -8.53 5.08
N ILE A 196 -31.53 -8.26 5.97
CA ILE A 196 -30.27 -7.60 5.68
C ILE A 196 -29.11 -8.38 6.29
N LEU A 197 -27.90 -8.17 5.77
CA LEU A 197 -26.69 -8.71 6.35
C LEU A 197 -26.02 -7.64 7.22
N SER A 198 -26.03 -7.82 8.54
CA SER A 198 -25.34 -6.91 9.47
C SER A 198 -23.83 -7.11 9.40
N SER A 199 -23.08 -6.03 9.19
CA SER A 199 -21.62 -6.06 9.23
C SER A 199 -21.08 -6.41 10.62
N ASP A 200 -21.66 -5.86 11.69
CA ASP A 200 -21.22 -6.16 13.06
C ASP A 200 -21.46 -7.63 13.44
N LEU A 201 -22.64 -8.18 13.10
CA LEU A 201 -22.91 -9.61 13.31
C LEU A 201 -22.02 -10.50 12.43
N PHE A 202 -21.68 -10.04 11.23
CA PHE A 202 -20.76 -10.75 10.34
C PHE A 202 -19.35 -10.84 10.91
N VAL A 203 -18.79 -9.73 11.42
CA VAL A 203 -17.46 -9.76 12.08
C VAL A 203 -17.47 -10.63 13.33
N LYS A 204 -18.58 -10.65 14.09
CA LYS A 204 -18.74 -11.55 15.25
C LYS A 204 -18.80 -13.03 14.86
N ALA A 205 -19.20 -13.34 13.62
CA ALA A 205 -19.29 -14.70 13.09
C ALA A 205 -17.99 -15.20 12.45
N TYR A 206 -16.92 -14.40 12.40
CA TYR A 206 -15.63 -14.80 11.85
C TYR A 206 -15.15 -16.16 12.41
N PRO A 207 -14.53 -17.01 11.58
CA PRO A 207 -14.03 -18.30 12.03
C PRO A 207 -13.11 -18.15 13.24
N LYS A 208 -13.32 -19.00 14.26
CA LYS A 208 -12.51 -19.00 15.50
C LYS A 208 -11.23 -19.84 15.39
N GLY A 209 -11.10 -20.66 14.34
CA GLY A 209 -9.91 -21.50 14.11
C GLY A 209 -8.65 -20.67 13.82
N LYS A 210 -7.54 -21.01 14.46
CA LYS A 210 -6.23 -20.36 14.25
C LYS A 210 -5.18 -21.42 13.88
N PRO A 211 -4.14 -21.06 13.10
CA PRO A 211 -3.00 -21.95 12.93
C PRO A 211 -2.38 -22.33 14.28
N GLU A 212 -1.78 -23.52 14.35
CA GLU A 212 -1.05 -23.97 15.53
C GLU A 212 0.08 -22.98 15.86
N GLY A 213 0.23 -22.64 17.15
CA GLY A 213 1.19 -21.64 17.61
C GLY A 213 0.83 -20.17 17.29
N ALA A 214 -0.30 -19.88 16.64
CA ALA A 214 -0.75 -18.52 16.44
C ALA A 214 -1.40 -17.92 17.69
N VAL A 215 -1.21 -16.63 17.94
CA VAL A 215 -1.87 -15.83 18.97
C VAL A 215 -2.83 -14.87 18.28
N ARG A 216 -4.08 -14.79 18.75
CA ARG A 216 -5.06 -13.82 18.25
C ARG A 216 -5.05 -12.59 19.14
N HIS A 217 -5.26 -11.43 18.54
CA HIS A 217 -5.37 -10.14 19.24
C HIS A 217 -6.79 -9.60 19.17
N ASP A 218 -7.05 -8.55 19.94
CA ASP A 218 -8.32 -7.83 19.89
C ASP A 218 -8.56 -7.25 18.49
N ARG A 219 -9.83 -7.24 18.08
CA ARG A 219 -10.23 -6.79 16.74
C ARG A 219 -9.86 -5.33 16.51
N ALA A 220 -9.34 -5.03 15.31
CA ALA A 220 -9.05 -3.69 14.85
C ALA A 220 -9.91 -3.34 13.62
N GLY A 221 -11.05 -2.69 13.85
CA GLY A 221 -12.02 -2.43 12.77
C GLY A 221 -12.55 -3.75 12.17
N PRO A 222 -12.52 -3.95 10.83
CA PRO A 222 -12.97 -5.20 10.20
C PRO A 222 -11.92 -6.32 10.23
N SER A 223 -10.69 -6.07 10.70
CA SER A 223 -9.61 -7.06 10.71
C SER A 223 -9.64 -7.93 11.98
N MET A 224 -9.19 -9.16 11.80
CA MET A 224 -8.89 -10.12 12.85
C MET A 224 -7.37 -10.28 12.93
N PRO A 225 -6.68 -9.44 13.73
CA PRO A 225 -5.23 -9.49 13.87
C PRO A 225 -4.79 -10.77 14.57
N MET A 226 -3.72 -11.37 14.06
CA MET A 226 -3.05 -12.51 14.67
C MET A 226 -1.53 -12.40 14.53
N THR A 227 -0.80 -13.01 15.47
CA THR A 227 0.64 -13.22 15.39
C THR A 227 0.92 -14.70 15.22
N CYS A 228 1.55 -15.08 14.11
CA CYS A 228 2.02 -16.43 13.85
C CYS A 228 3.50 -16.55 14.22
N ARG A 229 3.87 -17.65 14.91
CA ARG A 229 5.26 -17.97 15.29
C ARG A 229 5.98 -16.84 16.06
N GLY A 230 5.22 -16.02 16.79
CA GLY A 230 5.75 -14.89 17.58
C GLY A 230 6.27 -13.69 16.78
N VAL A 231 6.34 -13.75 15.45
CA VAL A 231 6.99 -12.71 14.63
C VAL A 231 6.17 -12.21 13.45
N VAL A 232 5.26 -13.01 12.90
CA VAL A 232 4.48 -12.63 11.72
C VAL A 232 3.13 -12.07 12.15
N HIS A 233 2.93 -10.78 11.99
CA HIS A 233 1.63 -10.14 12.20
C HIS A 233 0.78 -10.27 10.93
N ILE A 234 -0.44 -10.78 11.06
CA ILE A 234 -1.39 -11.00 9.96
C ILE A 234 -2.73 -10.38 10.33
N ASP A 235 -3.22 -9.51 9.47
CA ASP A 235 -4.51 -8.84 9.60
C ASP A 235 -5.48 -9.42 8.56
N THR A 236 -6.40 -10.26 9.01
CA THR A 236 -7.35 -10.93 8.10
C THR A 236 -8.71 -10.23 8.09
N VAL A 237 -9.21 -9.90 6.90
CA VAL A 237 -10.55 -9.34 6.67
C VAL A 237 -11.36 -10.27 5.77
N TYR A 238 -12.56 -10.66 6.20
CA TYR A 238 -13.48 -11.42 5.35
C TYR A 238 -14.34 -10.46 4.53
N THR A 239 -14.52 -10.78 3.25
CA THR A 239 -15.20 -9.92 2.28
C THR A 239 -16.14 -10.72 1.38
N ILE A 240 -17.02 -10.01 0.68
CA ILE A 240 -17.95 -10.56 -0.29
C ILE A 240 -17.69 -9.90 -1.64
N ARG A 241 -17.66 -10.67 -2.73
CA ARG A 241 -17.51 -10.10 -4.08
C ARG A 241 -18.71 -9.21 -4.42
N CYS A 242 -18.47 -8.07 -5.04
CA CYS A 242 -19.48 -7.08 -5.40
C CYS A 242 -19.44 -6.79 -6.91
N ILE A 243 -20.59 -6.93 -7.55
CA ILE A 243 -20.84 -6.53 -8.94
C ILE A 243 -21.48 -5.15 -8.91
N CYS A 244 -20.67 -4.10 -9.10
CA CYS A 244 -21.11 -2.70 -9.08
C CYS A 244 -20.69 -1.93 -10.37
N PRO A 245 -21.23 -2.30 -11.55
CA PRO A 245 -20.86 -1.67 -12.81
C PRO A 245 -21.06 -0.16 -12.84
N SER A 246 -22.05 0.40 -12.14
CA SER A 246 -22.25 1.86 -12.09
C SER A 246 -20.99 2.61 -11.61
N ILE A 247 -20.37 2.15 -10.52
CA ILE A 247 -19.18 2.78 -9.93
C ILE A 247 -17.96 2.54 -10.83
N LEU A 248 -17.76 1.30 -11.28
CA LEU A 248 -16.61 0.93 -12.10
C LEU A 248 -16.63 1.59 -13.48
N ASN A 249 -17.80 1.74 -14.10
CA ASN A 249 -17.97 2.44 -15.37
C ASN A 249 -17.69 3.94 -15.20
N LYS A 250 -18.29 4.59 -14.19
CA LYS A 250 -18.00 6.00 -13.87
C LYS A 250 -16.50 6.25 -13.68
N TRP A 251 -15.81 5.34 -12.98
CA TRP A 251 -14.35 5.42 -12.82
C TRP A 251 -13.59 5.18 -14.13
N ALA A 252 -14.01 4.19 -14.93
CA ALA A 252 -13.37 3.83 -16.20
C ALA A 252 -13.49 4.95 -17.25
N GLU A 253 -14.62 5.64 -17.29
CA GLU A 253 -14.96 6.68 -18.28
C GLU A 253 -14.29 8.03 -18.04
N ARG A 254 -13.58 8.23 -16.91
CA ARG A 254 -12.86 9.49 -16.64
C ARG A 254 -11.81 9.77 -17.72
N SER A 255 -11.77 11.00 -18.23
CA SER A 255 -10.71 11.44 -19.14
C SER A 255 -9.36 11.48 -18.43
N ARG A 256 -8.39 10.68 -18.89
CA ARG A 256 -7.04 10.57 -18.31
C ARG A 256 -6.05 9.93 -19.29
N ILE A 257 -4.76 10.13 -19.04
CA ILE A 257 -3.65 9.49 -19.76
C ILE A 257 -3.15 8.26 -18.99
N TRP A 258 -2.97 8.41 -17.68
CA TRP A 258 -2.64 7.32 -16.78
C TRP A 258 -3.85 6.98 -15.90
N PRO A 259 -4.10 5.70 -15.58
CA PRO A 259 -3.38 4.52 -16.08
C PRO A 259 -3.70 4.23 -17.56
N PRO A 260 -2.83 3.46 -18.26
CA PRO A 260 -3.08 3.01 -19.62
C PRO A 260 -4.45 2.31 -19.80
N PRO A 261 -5.07 2.37 -21.00
CA PRO A 261 -6.41 1.82 -21.23
C PRO A 261 -6.57 0.33 -20.90
N ASP A 262 -5.55 -0.49 -21.15
CA ASP A 262 -5.53 -1.91 -20.80
C ASP A 262 -5.57 -2.13 -19.28
N VAL A 263 -4.84 -1.31 -18.52
CA VAL A 263 -4.89 -1.30 -17.05
C VAL A 263 -6.28 -0.83 -16.58
N VAL A 264 -6.90 0.16 -17.22
CA VAL A 264 -8.28 0.58 -16.91
C VAL A 264 -9.26 -0.58 -17.09
N GLN A 265 -9.20 -1.28 -18.22
CA GLN A 265 -10.07 -2.43 -18.47
C GLN A 265 -9.80 -3.56 -17.48
N LYS A 266 -8.54 -3.81 -17.13
CA LYS A 266 -8.17 -4.81 -16.15
C LYS A 266 -8.73 -4.48 -14.76
N VAL A 267 -8.53 -3.26 -14.27
CA VAL A 267 -9.11 -2.79 -13.00
C VAL A 267 -10.63 -2.94 -12.98
N LYS A 268 -11.30 -2.58 -14.08
CA LYS A 268 -12.75 -2.76 -14.23
C LYS A 268 -13.16 -4.23 -14.16
N SER A 269 -12.38 -5.14 -14.76
CA SER A 269 -12.65 -6.58 -14.76
C SER A 269 -12.43 -7.28 -13.41
N LEU A 270 -11.53 -6.76 -12.57
CA LEU A 270 -11.25 -7.29 -11.24
C LEU A 270 -12.42 -7.10 -10.26
N GLY A 271 -13.31 -6.15 -10.53
CA GLY A 271 -14.53 -5.93 -9.77
C GLY A 271 -14.30 -5.24 -8.42
N ALA A 272 -15.25 -5.42 -7.51
CA ALA A 272 -15.23 -4.80 -6.19
C ALA A 272 -15.54 -5.82 -5.08
N PHE A 273 -15.37 -5.37 -3.83
CA PHE A 273 -15.59 -6.17 -2.64
C PHE A 273 -16.37 -5.39 -1.59
N MET A 274 -17.13 -6.09 -0.76
CA MET A 274 -17.79 -5.55 0.42
C MET A 274 -16.99 -5.94 1.66
N SER A 275 -16.48 -4.94 2.37
CA SER A 275 -15.84 -5.09 3.68
C SER A 275 -16.85 -4.80 4.81
N PRO A 276 -16.89 -5.60 5.89
CA PRO A 276 -17.89 -5.50 6.94
C PRO A 276 -17.54 -4.38 7.94
N VAL A 277 -17.57 -3.14 7.44
CA VAL A 277 -17.35 -1.94 8.25
C VAL A 277 -18.26 -0.82 7.74
N GLY A 278 -19.03 -0.23 8.66
CA GLY A 278 -19.84 0.94 8.37
C GLY A 278 -19.07 2.26 8.55
N PHE A 279 -19.69 3.35 8.13
CA PHE A 279 -19.07 4.66 8.23
C PHE A 279 -19.04 5.14 9.70
N LYS A 280 -17.91 5.69 10.17
CA LYS A 280 -17.67 6.04 11.60
C LYS A 280 -18.72 6.99 12.18
N GLY A 281 -19.29 7.89 11.36
CA GLY A 281 -20.35 8.83 11.74
C GLY A 281 -21.79 8.39 11.42
N SER A 282 -21.99 7.22 10.81
CA SER A 282 -23.34 6.76 10.44
C SER A 282 -24.12 6.25 11.65
N ARG A 283 -25.42 6.57 11.70
CA ARG A 283 -26.38 5.98 12.65
C ARG A 283 -26.61 4.48 12.42
N HIS A 284 -26.29 4.00 11.23
CA HIS A 284 -26.49 2.61 10.79
C HIS A 284 -25.16 1.86 10.60
N LYS A 285 -24.07 2.35 11.18
CA LYS A 285 -22.72 1.79 10.98
C LYS A 285 -22.58 0.28 11.27
N GLN A 286 -23.44 -0.28 12.12
CA GLN A 286 -23.47 -1.69 12.50
C GLN A 286 -24.09 -2.62 11.43
N ILE A 287 -24.80 -2.06 10.45
CA ILE A 287 -25.39 -2.80 9.32
C ILE A 287 -24.82 -2.39 7.97
N GLU A 288 -24.05 -1.31 7.93
CA GLU A 288 -23.40 -0.83 6.72
C GLU A 288 -22.13 -1.62 6.39
N TRP A 289 -21.89 -1.73 5.09
CA TRP A 289 -20.71 -2.32 4.50
C TRP A 289 -20.01 -1.29 3.62
N ARG A 290 -18.69 -1.41 3.51
CA ARG A 290 -17.86 -0.53 2.69
C ARG A 290 -17.46 -1.22 1.40
N ILE A 291 -17.63 -0.52 0.29
CA ILE A 291 -17.15 -0.94 -1.02
C ILE A 291 -15.62 -0.69 -1.07
N CYS A 292 -14.87 -1.72 -1.45
CA CYS A 292 -13.43 -1.69 -1.58
C CYS A 292 -13.01 -2.28 -2.93
N PHE A 293 -11.85 -1.86 -3.45
CA PHE A 293 -11.34 -2.27 -4.76
C PHE A 293 -9.93 -2.83 -4.64
N ASN A 294 -9.67 -3.66 -3.61
CA ASN A 294 -8.31 -4.09 -3.24
C ASN A 294 -7.49 -4.62 -4.43
N GLU A 295 -8.04 -5.50 -5.26
CA GLU A 295 -7.34 -6.01 -6.45
C GLU A 295 -7.06 -4.90 -7.47
N GLY A 296 -8.05 -4.05 -7.75
CA GLY A 296 -7.90 -2.91 -8.66
C GLY A 296 -6.87 -1.88 -8.15
N GLU A 297 -6.85 -1.61 -6.85
CA GLU A 297 -5.86 -0.74 -6.21
C GLU A 297 -4.45 -1.32 -6.30
N THR A 298 -4.29 -2.63 -6.05
CA THR A 298 -3.00 -3.31 -6.22
C THR A 298 -2.54 -3.25 -7.68
N GLU A 299 -3.44 -3.47 -8.64
CA GLU A 299 -3.14 -3.35 -10.07
C GLU A 299 -2.67 -1.93 -10.42
N LEU A 300 -3.35 -0.89 -9.92
CA LEU A 300 -2.96 0.50 -10.12
C LEU A 300 -1.57 0.80 -9.53
N VAL A 301 -1.32 0.37 -8.30
CA VAL A 301 -0.01 0.58 -7.63
C VAL A 301 1.10 -0.18 -8.35
N SER A 302 0.82 -1.37 -8.88
CA SER A 302 1.79 -2.15 -9.66
C SER A 302 2.20 -1.46 -10.98
N ASN A 303 1.32 -0.61 -11.51
CA ASN A 303 1.54 0.18 -12.73
C ASN A 303 2.06 1.61 -12.47
N LEU A 304 2.38 1.96 -11.22
CA LEU A 304 3.20 3.15 -10.93
C LEU A 304 4.62 2.94 -11.45
N ASN A 305 5.23 4.01 -11.95
CA ASN A 305 6.65 4.01 -12.26
C ASN A 305 7.50 4.06 -10.97
N GLU A 306 8.82 3.90 -11.12
CA GLU A 306 9.74 3.78 -9.99
C GLU A 306 9.74 5.04 -9.10
N THR A 307 9.77 6.24 -9.68
CA THR A 307 9.72 7.51 -8.94
C THR A 307 8.43 7.63 -8.14
N GLN A 308 7.27 7.34 -8.74
CA GLN A 308 5.96 7.35 -8.07
C GLN A 308 5.90 6.35 -6.90
N ALA A 309 6.41 5.13 -7.10
CA ALA A 309 6.50 4.13 -6.03
C ALA A 309 7.40 4.60 -4.88
N LYS A 310 8.56 5.20 -5.19
CA LYS A 310 9.48 5.77 -4.20
C LYS A 310 8.83 6.92 -3.43
N ILE A 311 8.10 7.83 -4.10
CA ILE A 311 7.32 8.89 -3.43
C ILE A 311 6.35 8.28 -2.42
N TYR A 312 5.61 7.24 -2.80
CA TYR A 312 4.68 6.59 -1.89
C TYR A 312 5.39 6.02 -0.65
N VAL A 313 6.51 5.33 -0.83
CA VAL A 313 7.31 4.80 0.28
C VAL A 313 7.83 5.94 1.17
N MET A 314 8.37 7.01 0.58
CA MET A 314 8.89 8.16 1.33
C MET A 314 7.80 8.86 2.13
N LEU A 315 6.60 9.04 1.57
CA LEU A 315 5.46 9.58 2.32
C LEU A 315 5.11 8.71 3.52
N LYS A 316 5.15 7.38 3.37
CA LYS A 316 4.94 6.45 4.49
C LYS A 316 6.03 6.58 5.56
N MET A 317 7.30 6.74 5.15
CA MET A 317 8.40 6.98 6.08
C MET A 317 8.22 8.30 6.83
N ILE A 318 7.83 9.38 6.15
CA ILE A 318 7.58 10.69 6.75
C ILE A 318 6.44 10.60 7.77
N VAL A 319 5.33 9.97 7.40
CA VAL A 319 4.22 9.76 8.33
C VAL A 319 4.70 8.95 9.54
N LYS A 320 5.41 7.83 9.34
CA LYS A 320 5.88 6.97 10.43
C LYS A 320 6.89 7.65 11.37
N ASP A 321 7.92 8.27 10.82
CA ASP A 321 9.06 8.77 11.58
C ASP A 321 8.85 10.20 12.11
N VAL A 322 7.97 10.98 11.47
CA VAL A 322 7.81 12.41 11.77
C VAL A 322 6.41 12.74 12.29
N LEU A 323 5.33 12.24 11.68
CA LEU A 323 3.97 12.67 12.02
C LEU A 323 3.27 11.77 13.06
N GLN A 324 3.46 10.44 12.96
CA GLN A 324 2.87 9.44 13.85
C GLN A 324 3.25 9.55 15.33
N PRO A 325 4.47 9.99 15.69
CA PRO A 325 4.80 10.27 17.08
C PRO A 325 3.86 11.28 17.75
N CYS A 326 3.16 12.11 16.95
CA CYS A 326 2.21 13.10 17.44
C CYS A 326 0.74 12.64 17.35
N ASN A 327 0.33 11.90 16.31
CA ASN A 327 -1.03 11.35 16.15
C ASN A 327 -1.04 10.23 15.06
N LYS A 328 -1.88 9.20 15.19
CA LYS A 328 -1.95 8.03 14.29
C LYS A 328 -3.05 8.09 13.21
N GLU A 329 -3.75 9.21 13.04
CA GLU A 329 -4.94 9.26 12.16
C GLU A 329 -4.69 9.32 10.64
N ILE A 330 -3.49 9.73 10.17
CA ILE A 330 -3.13 9.64 8.75
C ILE A 330 -2.76 8.20 8.44
N THR A 331 -3.52 7.62 7.53
CA THR A 331 -3.31 6.24 7.10
C THR A 331 -2.44 6.17 5.84
N SER A 332 -1.74 5.05 5.68
CA SER A 332 -1.06 4.71 4.42
C SER A 332 -2.01 4.69 3.22
N TYR A 333 -3.31 4.49 3.47
CA TYR A 333 -4.36 4.52 2.47
C TYR A 333 -4.64 5.93 1.93
N ALA A 334 -4.62 6.96 2.78
CA ALA A 334 -4.71 8.35 2.33
C ALA A 334 -3.52 8.71 1.43
N LEU A 335 -2.31 8.32 1.83
CA LEU A 335 -1.09 8.54 1.05
C LEU A 335 -1.14 7.83 -0.32
N LYS A 336 -1.66 6.60 -0.38
CA LYS A 336 -1.87 5.86 -1.64
C LYS A 336 -2.69 6.71 -2.61
N ASN A 337 -3.80 7.26 -2.13
CA ASN A 337 -4.71 8.05 -2.96
C ASN A 337 -4.09 9.35 -3.46
N ILE A 338 -3.26 10.03 -2.65
CA ILE A 338 -2.49 11.19 -3.12
C ILE A 338 -1.59 10.81 -4.31
N VAL A 339 -0.88 9.69 -4.21
CA VAL A 339 0.02 9.23 -5.29
C VAL A 339 -0.75 8.82 -6.53
N LEU A 340 -1.88 8.12 -6.40
CA LEU A 340 -2.74 7.77 -7.54
C LEU A 340 -3.29 9.00 -8.25
N TRP A 341 -3.74 10.02 -7.50
CA TRP A 341 -4.18 11.29 -8.07
C TRP A 341 -3.05 12.06 -8.75
N LEU A 342 -1.85 12.07 -8.18
CA LEU A 342 -0.67 12.66 -8.81
C LEU A 342 -0.32 11.97 -10.13
N ALA A 343 -0.32 10.64 -10.15
CA ALA A 343 -0.03 9.86 -11.34
C ALA A 343 -1.06 10.11 -12.45
N GLU A 344 -2.36 10.17 -12.14
CA GLU A 344 -3.41 10.44 -13.14
C GLU A 344 -3.30 11.84 -13.74
N ARG A 345 -2.92 12.84 -12.93
CA ARG A 345 -2.99 14.27 -13.29
C ARG A 345 -1.74 14.85 -13.94
N ASN A 346 -0.62 14.13 -13.94
CA ASN A 346 0.64 14.65 -14.45
C ASN A 346 1.23 13.71 -15.51
N PRO A 347 1.96 14.25 -16.51
CA PRO A 347 2.58 13.43 -17.54
C PRO A 347 3.56 12.41 -16.96
N GLN A 348 3.49 11.14 -17.38
CA GLN A 348 4.31 10.08 -16.79
C GLN A 348 5.83 10.32 -16.92
N HIS A 349 6.28 10.98 -17.99
CA HIS A 349 7.69 11.30 -18.22
C HIS A 349 8.27 12.31 -17.21
N SER A 350 7.42 13.12 -16.57
CA SER A 350 7.87 14.11 -15.58
C SER A 350 8.32 13.48 -14.26
N PHE A 351 7.97 12.22 -14.02
CA PHE A 351 8.37 11.44 -12.85
C PHE A 351 9.65 10.65 -13.17
N HIS A 352 10.80 11.18 -12.78
CA HIS A 352 12.09 10.51 -12.92
C HIS A 352 13.00 10.78 -11.71
N ASP A 353 14.21 10.22 -11.70
CA ASP A 353 15.12 10.26 -10.56
C ASP A 353 15.53 11.70 -10.17
N ARG A 354 15.76 12.58 -11.16
CA ARG A 354 16.10 14.00 -10.92
C ARG A 354 14.95 14.85 -10.38
N THR A 355 13.69 14.41 -10.50
CA THR A 355 12.51 15.16 -10.01
C THR A 355 11.90 14.55 -8.75
N LEU A 356 12.50 13.50 -8.18
CA LEU A 356 11.97 12.78 -7.02
C LEU A 356 11.65 13.70 -5.83
N TRP A 357 12.53 14.65 -5.51
CA TRP A 357 12.29 15.59 -4.42
C TRP A 357 11.11 16.52 -4.71
N ASP A 358 11.00 17.05 -5.93
CA ASP A 358 9.95 18.00 -6.28
C ASP A 358 8.57 17.36 -6.21
N TRP A 359 8.46 16.11 -6.66
CA TRP A 359 7.23 15.34 -6.52
C TRP A 359 6.91 14.96 -5.07
N LEU A 360 7.93 14.65 -4.26
CA LEU A 360 7.73 14.45 -2.82
C LEU A 360 7.22 15.73 -2.15
N ARG A 361 7.80 16.89 -2.48
CA ARG A 361 7.37 18.20 -2.01
C ARG A 361 5.93 18.51 -2.43
N LYS A 362 5.57 18.29 -3.71
CA LYS A 362 4.19 18.45 -4.21
C LYS A 362 3.23 17.52 -3.48
N SER A 363 3.64 16.28 -3.18
CA SER A 363 2.84 15.33 -2.40
C SER A 363 2.61 15.79 -0.96
N LEU A 364 3.64 16.35 -0.30
CA LEU A 364 3.50 16.93 1.04
C LEU A 364 2.58 18.14 1.05
N TYR A 365 2.64 18.98 0.01
CA TYR A 365 1.72 20.10 -0.14
C TYR A 365 0.26 19.61 -0.29
N ILE A 366 0.02 18.60 -1.13
CA ILE A 366 -1.32 18.01 -1.27
C ILE A 366 -1.79 17.40 0.05
N LEU A 367 -0.92 16.70 0.77
CA LEU A 367 -1.25 16.15 2.10
C LEU A 367 -1.62 17.27 3.09
N ARG A 368 -0.86 18.36 3.13
CA ARG A 368 -1.17 19.55 3.94
C ARG A 368 -2.54 20.11 3.58
N MET A 369 -2.82 20.31 2.30
CA MET A 369 -4.11 20.85 1.84
C MET A 369 -5.28 19.91 2.12
N ALA A 370 -5.05 18.60 2.03
CA ALA A 370 -6.05 17.61 2.37
C ALA A 370 -6.43 17.65 3.87
N ILE A 371 -5.43 17.82 4.74
CA ILE A 371 -5.65 17.95 6.19
C ILE A 371 -6.32 19.29 6.51
N ASP A 372 -5.84 20.39 5.94
CA ASP A 372 -6.36 21.74 6.18
C ASP A 372 -7.81 21.89 5.69
N GLY A 373 -8.10 21.37 4.50
CA GLY A 373 -9.45 21.35 3.94
C GLY A 373 -10.34 20.21 4.43
N ARG A 374 -9.82 19.30 5.27
CA ARG A 374 -10.48 18.04 5.69
C ARG A 374 -11.08 17.26 4.51
N GLN A 375 -10.39 17.26 3.37
CA GLN A 375 -10.88 16.69 2.13
C GLN A 375 -9.77 15.90 1.44
N LEU A 376 -10.05 14.65 1.09
CA LEU A 376 -9.24 13.87 0.16
C LEU A 376 -10.16 12.91 -0.58
N PRO A 377 -10.48 13.15 -1.86
CA PRO A 377 -11.34 12.26 -2.62
C PRO A 377 -10.69 10.88 -2.77
N TYR A 378 -11.46 9.83 -2.53
CA TYR A 378 -11.03 8.47 -2.79
C TYR A 378 -10.90 8.25 -4.31
N TYR A 379 -9.78 7.71 -4.77
CA TYR A 379 -9.47 7.59 -6.19
C TYR A 379 -10.49 6.76 -6.99
N MET A 380 -11.02 5.68 -6.42
CA MET A 380 -12.02 4.84 -7.10
C MET A 380 -13.44 5.41 -7.00
N ILE A 381 -13.74 6.18 -5.95
CA ILE A 381 -15.05 6.82 -5.72
C ILE A 381 -14.79 8.26 -5.25
N PRO A 382 -14.62 9.24 -6.16
CA PRO A 382 -14.25 10.61 -5.79
C PRO A 382 -15.22 11.28 -4.80
N ASP A 383 -16.50 10.88 -4.83
CA ASP A 383 -17.54 11.35 -3.91
C ASP A 383 -17.31 10.93 -2.45
N ARG A 384 -16.40 9.97 -2.19
CA ARG A 384 -16.05 9.51 -0.84
C ARG A 384 -14.83 10.25 -0.32
N ASN A 385 -14.99 11.01 0.75
CA ASN A 385 -13.90 11.74 1.41
C ASN A 385 -13.16 10.85 2.42
N LEU A 386 -11.85 10.71 2.25
CA LEU A 386 -10.99 9.92 3.15
C LEU A 386 -10.63 10.66 4.44
N MET A 387 -10.65 12.00 4.45
CA MET A 387 -10.33 12.80 5.65
C MET A 387 -11.50 12.90 6.62
N GLU A 388 -12.74 12.73 6.16
CA GLU A 388 -13.93 12.78 7.01
C GLU A 388 -13.93 11.66 8.07
N ALA A 389 -13.37 10.50 7.72
CA ALA A 389 -13.29 9.35 8.62
C ALA A 389 -12.14 9.44 9.65
N CYS A 390 -11.14 10.29 9.44
CA CYS A 390 -10.00 10.44 10.35
C CYS A 390 -10.48 10.89 11.73
N GLY A 391 -11.37 11.88 11.78
CA GLY A 391 -11.91 12.40 13.04
C GLY A 391 -10.98 13.37 13.75
N LEU A 392 -10.08 14.03 13.01
CA LEU A 392 -9.11 14.98 13.53
C LEU A 392 -9.79 16.11 14.32
N GLU A 393 -9.31 16.36 15.52
CA GLU A 393 -9.67 17.56 16.28
C GLU A 393 -8.96 18.79 15.71
N ASP A 394 -9.53 19.99 15.89
CA ASP A 394 -9.00 21.23 15.31
C ASP A 394 -7.55 21.53 15.74
N ALA A 395 -7.20 21.23 17.00
CA ALA A 395 -5.85 21.38 17.50
C ALA A 395 -4.86 20.42 16.80
N GLN A 396 -5.28 19.18 16.54
CA GLN A 396 -4.47 18.17 15.86
C GLN A 396 -4.29 18.54 14.39
N GLN A 397 -5.36 18.98 13.73
CA GLN A 397 -5.33 19.49 12.37
C GLN A 397 -4.31 20.63 12.23
N THR A 398 -4.39 21.64 13.11
CA THR A 398 -3.48 22.79 13.11
C THR A 398 -2.02 22.36 13.33
N ALA A 399 -1.78 21.46 14.29
CA ALA A 399 -0.43 20.95 14.56
C ALA A 399 0.17 20.24 13.34
N TRP A 400 -0.62 19.44 12.63
CA TRP A 400 -0.17 18.73 11.43
C TRP A 400 0.09 19.65 10.25
N VAL A 401 -0.80 20.61 10.00
CA VAL A 401 -0.60 21.63 8.96
C VAL A 401 0.70 22.38 9.22
N ASN A 402 0.97 22.78 10.47
CA ASN A 402 2.21 23.45 10.84
C ASN A 402 3.43 22.55 10.65
N MET A 403 3.40 21.30 11.12
CA MET A 403 4.52 20.37 10.95
C MET A 403 4.86 20.12 9.49
N ILE A 404 3.84 19.90 8.63
CA ILE A 404 4.07 19.71 7.19
C ILE A 404 4.58 20.99 6.53
N THR A 405 4.07 22.16 6.94
CA THR A 405 4.55 23.46 6.47
C THR A 405 6.03 23.65 6.77
N GLU A 406 6.46 23.35 8.01
CA GLU A 406 7.88 23.46 8.38
C GLU A 406 8.75 22.44 7.64
N MET A 407 8.27 21.20 7.42
CA MET A 407 9.00 20.22 6.59
C MET A 407 9.20 20.70 5.14
N ILE A 408 8.18 21.33 4.56
CA ILE A 408 8.29 21.89 3.20
C ILE A 408 9.31 23.03 3.18
N LYS A 409 9.32 23.91 4.19
CA LYS A 409 10.30 25.01 4.32
C LYS A 409 11.73 24.52 4.58
N GLU A 410 11.90 23.46 5.37
CA GLU A 410 13.19 22.79 5.60
C GLU A 410 13.81 22.27 4.29
N GLY A 411 12.98 22.02 3.28
CA GLY A 411 13.41 21.50 2.01
C GLY A 411 13.99 20.08 2.13
N PRO A 412 14.91 19.69 1.24
CA PRO A 412 15.51 18.35 1.21
C PRO A 412 16.19 17.91 2.51
N ARG A 413 16.55 18.86 3.39
CA ARG A 413 17.11 18.55 4.73
C ARG A 413 16.19 17.69 5.57
N MET A 414 14.88 17.79 5.35
CA MET A 414 13.89 17.00 6.08
C MET A 414 14.10 15.49 5.92
N ILE A 415 14.76 15.04 4.84
CA ILE A 415 15.12 13.64 4.61
C ILE A 415 16.01 13.09 5.72
N LEU A 416 16.83 13.94 6.35
CA LEU A 416 17.64 13.55 7.50
C LEU A 416 16.79 13.26 8.74
N ARG A 417 15.49 13.57 8.75
CA ARG A 417 14.57 13.19 9.84
C ARG A 417 14.12 11.73 9.72
N LEU A 418 14.23 11.13 8.53
CA LEU A 418 13.85 9.76 8.26
C LEU A 418 14.98 8.83 8.73
N LYS A 419 14.67 7.88 9.62
CA LYS A 419 15.68 7.05 10.28
C LYS A 419 16.51 6.27 9.26
N LYS A 420 15.84 5.58 8.33
CA LYS A 420 16.49 4.78 7.28
C LYS A 420 17.40 5.62 6.37
N MET A 421 16.92 6.78 5.93
CA MET A 421 17.69 7.68 5.08
C MET A 421 18.89 8.24 5.82
N ARG A 422 18.70 8.71 7.06
CA ARG A 422 19.78 9.21 7.91
C ARG A 422 20.89 8.18 8.10
N THR A 423 20.53 6.91 8.34
CA THR A 423 21.52 5.84 8.50
C THR A 423 22.32 5.63 7.22
N ILE A 424 21.66 5.41 6.07
CA ILE A 424 22.39 5.24 4.78
C ILE A 424 23.29 6.43 4.47
N LEU A 425 22.81 7.65 4.72
CA LEU A 425 23.53 8.87 4.40
C LEU A 425 24.79 9.09 5.25
N ARG A 426 24.88 8.43 6.41
CA ARG A 426 26.05 8.51 7.30
C ARG A 426 27.03 7.37 7.11
N SER A 427 26.59 6.29 6.49
CA SER A 427 27.38 5.08 6.30
C SER A 427 28.31 5.19 5.08
N ASN A 428 29.39 4.41 5.11
CA ASN A 428 30.31 4.27 3.98
C ASN A 428 29.61 3.62 2.76
N LEU A 429 29.67 4.26 1.58
CA LEU A 429 28.96 3.82 0.37
C LEU A 429 29.32 2.41 -0.09
N ASP A 430 30.59 2.01 -0.05
CA ASP A 430 31.01 0.66 -0.45
C ASP A 430 30.41 -0.40 0.49
N THR A 431 30.31 -0.05 1.76
CA THR A 431 29.68 -0.88 2.78
C THR A 431 28.17 -0.99 2.52
N VAL A 432 27.48 0.13 2.30
CA VAL A 432 26.03 0.16 1.99
C VAL A 432 25.73 -0.63 0.71
N PHE A 433 26.52 -0.43 -0.34
CA PHE A 433 26.35 -1.12 -1.62
C PHE A 433 26.53 -2.64 -1.46
N TRP A 434 27.54 -3.06 -0.70
CA TRP A 434 27.74 -4.48 -0.42
C TRP A 434 26.55 -5.09 0.32
N PHE A 435 26.07 -4.43 1.38
CA PHE A 435 24.92 -4.89 2.14
C PHE A 435 23.63 -4.90 1.30
N TYR A 436 23.42 -3.90 0.44
CA TYR A 436 22.31 -3.86 -0.51
C TYR A 436 22.29 -5.10 -1.42
N ASN A 437 23.44 -5.48 -2.00
CA ASN A 437 23.53 -6.64 -2.89
C ASN A 437 23.20 -7.94 -2.15
N MET A 438 23.77 -8.15 -0.96
CA MET A 438 23.50 -9.33 -0.13
C MET A 438 22.03 -9.41 0.28
N ARG A 439 21.44 -8.29 0.68
CA ARG A 439 20.02 -8.20 1.03
C ARG A 439 19.11 -8.54 -0.15
N THR A 440 19.40 -7.94 -1.30
CA THR A 440 18.64 -8.13 -2.55
C THR A 440 18.67 -9.61 -2.95
N GLU A 441 19.84 -10.24 -2.90
CA GLU A 441 20.00 -11.66 -3.18
C GLU A 441 19.23 -12.53 -2.17
N LEU A 442 19.41 -12.30 -0.87
CA LEU A 442 18.69 -13.02 0.18
C LEU A 442 17.17 -12.87 0.06
N GLU A 443 16.68 -11.68 -0.23
CA GLU A 443 15.25 -11.42 -0.36
C GLU A 443 14.67 -12.16 -1.57
N ILE A 444 15.36 -12.17 -2.72
CA ILE A 444 14.95 -12.94 -3.91
C ILE A 444 14.94 -14.44 -3.60
N LEU A 445 16.03 -14.98 -3.03
CA LEU A 445 16.11 -16.39 -2.65
C LEU A 445 14.98 -16.79 -1.70
N ASN A 446 14.69 -15.97 -0.69
CA ASN A 446 13.62 -16.23 0.26
C ASN A 446 12.23 -16.22 -0.39
N LEU A 447 11.96 -15.28 -1.29
CA LEU A 447 10.68 -15.22 -2.03
C LEU A 447 10.50 -16.45 -2.91
N GLU A 448 11.56 -16.91 -3.59
CA GLU A 448 11.54 -18.11 -4.42
C GLU A 448 11.33 -19.38 -3.59
N LEU A 449 12.04 -19.52 -2.46
CA LEU A 449 11.90 -20.64 -1.54
C LEU A 449 10.48 -20.72 -0.96
N THR A 450 9.92 -19.57 -0.54
CA THR A 450 8.55 -19.48 0.00
C THR A 450 7.53 -19.92 -1.04
N SER A 451 7.65 -19.41 -2.27
CA SER A 451 6.78 -19.80 -3.39
C SER A 451 6.83 -21.30 -3.69
N ARG A 452 8.02 -21.91 -3.68
CA ARG A 452 8.16 -23.36 -3.89
C ARG A 452 7.51 -24.18 -2.77
N HIS A 453 7.75 -23.81 -1.52
CA HIS A 453 7.14 -24.49 -0.37
C HIS A 453 5.62 -24.53 -0.48
N GLU A 454 5.03 -23.42 -0.92
CA GLU A 454 3.57 -23.28 -1.01
C GLU A 454 2.94 -24.04 -2.17
N ARG A 455 3.69 -24.36 -3.23
CA ARG A 455 3.16 -25.09 -4.40
C ARG A 455 2.91 -26.58 -4.14
N GLY A 456 3.60 -27.21 -3.18
CA GLY A 456 3.38 -28.59 -2.75
C GLY A 456 3.65 -29.66 -3.83
N ALA A 457 4.56 -30.60 -3.53
CA ALA A 457 5.15 -31.61 -4.42
C ALA A 457 6.26 -31.05 -5.33
N ALA A 458 7.48 -31.12 -4.81
CA ALA A 458 8.72 -30.81 -5.53
C ALA A 458 9.18 -32.02 -6.35
N SER A 459 9.49 -31.81 -7.63
CA SER A 459 10.27 -32.77 -8.42
C SER A 459 11.65 -33.00 -7.77
N GLN A 460 12.37 -34.06 -8.15
CA GLN A 460 13.76 -34.24 -7.68
C GLN A 460 14.63 -33.02 -8.02
N GLU A 461 14.43 -32.42 -9.20
CA GLU A 461 15.10 -31.20 -9.64
C GLU A 461 14.75 -29.98 -8.75
N ASP A 462 13.49 -29.85 -8.33
CA ASP A 462 13.08 -28.78 -7.41
C ASP A 462 13.71 -28.94 -6.02
N ASN A 463 13.88 -30.17 -5.54
CA ASN A 463 14.53 -30.45 -4.26
C ASN A 463 16.03 -30.11 -4.32
N GLU A 464 16.73 -30.47 -5.40
CA GLU A 464 18.14 -30.13 -5.61
C GLU A 464 18.34 -28.60 -5.68
N LYS A 465 17.51 -27.90 -6.47
CA LYS A 465 17.52 -26.42 -6.55
C LYS A 465 17.22 -25.76 -5.20
N THR A 466 16.31 -26.32 -4.42
CA THR A 466 15.97 -25.81 -3.08
C THR A 466 17.14 -25.98 -2.12
N ALA A 467 17.82 -27.13 -2.15
CA ALA A 467 19.02 -27.37 -1.35
C ALA A 467 20.18 -26.43 -1.73
N GLU A 468 20.38 -26.18 -3.02
CA GLU A 468 21.39 -25.24 -3.51
C GLU A 468 21.11 -23.80 -3.06
N GLN A 469 19.87 -23.34 -3.21
CA GLN A 469 19.47 -22.01 -2.73
C GLN A 469 19.62 -21.88 -1.21
N MET A 470 19.25 -22.91 -0.45
CA MET A 470 19.42 -22.93 1.00
C MET A 470 20.89 -22.88 1.41
N LYS A 471 21.76 -23.57 0.66
CA LYS A 471 23.22 -23.47 0.83
C LYS A 471 23.70 -22.04 0.60
N ARG A 472 23.25 -21.39 -0.48
CA ARG A 472 23.60 -19.99 -0.77
C ARG A 472 23.09 -19.01 0.30
N VAL A 473 21.88 -19.20 0.81
CA VAL A 473 21.35 -18.41 1.94
C VAL A 473 22.29 -18.51 3.14
N ASN A 474 22.71 -19.73 3.50
CA ASN A 474 23.65 -19.93 4.62
C ASN A 474 25.02 -19.28 4.37
N GLU A 475 25.56 -19.36 3.15
CA GLU A 475 26.81 -18.70 2.77
C GLU A 475 26.72 -17.18 2.97
N ILE A 476 25.68 -16.54 2.43
CA ILE A 476 25.48 -15.09 2.58
C ILE A 476 25.36 -14.71 4.07
N LEU A 477 24.63 -15.49 4.87
CA LEU A 477 24.50 -15.23 6.31
C LEU A 477 25.86 -15.31 7.03
N VAL A 478 26.76 -16.20 6.61
CA VAL A 478 28.14 -16.28 7.14
C VAL A 478 28.95 -15.06 6.69
N GLU A 479 28.94 -14.73 5.39
CA GLU A 479 29.66 -13.57 4.82
C GLU A 479 29.27 -12.26 5.53
N VAL A 480 27.97 -12.06 5.74
CA VAL A 480 27.40 -10.94 6.51
C VAL A 480 27.93 -10.92 7.93
N ARG A 481 27.88 -12.05 8.62
CA ARG A 481 28.31 -12.15 10.02
C ARG A 481 29.78 -11.83 10.16
N GLU A 482 30.64 -12.36 9.29
CA GLU A 482 32.07 -12.10 9.30
C GLU A 482 32.37 -10.62 9.02
N ARG A 483 31.74 -10.03 8.00
CA ARG A 483 31.98 -8.63 7.65
C ARG A 483 31.41 -7.64 8.67
N SER A 484 30.43 -8.05 9.47
CA SER A 484 29.92 -7.26 10.60
C SER A 484 30.90 -7.17 11.79
N LEU A 485 31.92 -8.03 11.85
CA LEU A 485 32.91 -8.12 12.92
C LEU A 485 34.30 -7.72 12.38
N VAL A 486 34.92 -6.64 12.88
CA VAL A 486 36.34 -6.34 12.57
C VAL A 486 37.15 -6.34 13.86
N ASN A 487 38.22 -7.13 13.91
CA ASN A 487 39.15 -7.26 15.05
C ASN A 487 38.50 -7.58 16.40
N GLY A 488 37.43 -8.40 16.41
CA GLY A 488 36.76 -8.81 17.66
C GLY A 488 36.01 -7.69 18.41
N ASN A 489 36.05 -6.45 17.91
CA ASN A 489 35.36 -5.31 18.50
C ASN A 489 34.17 -4.87 17.64
N ARG A 490 33.07 -4.52 18.33
CA ARG A 490 31.83 -4.01 17.73
C ARG A 490 32.07 -2.60 17.19
N VAL A 491 31.82 -2.37 15.90
CA VAL A 491 31.81 -1.02 15.29
C VAL A 491 30.35 -0.62 15.08
N ASP A 492 29.89 0.43 15.76
CA ASP A 492 28.47 0.83 15.83
C ASP A 492 27.80 1.00 14.46
N ASP A 493 28.49 1.55 13.46
CA ASP A 493 27.95 1.80 12.11
C ASP A 493 27.62 0.49 11.35
N ARG A 494 28.40 -0.58 11.55
CA ARG A 494 28.15 -1.88 10.87
C ARG A 494 27.00 -2.67 11.48
N ARG A 495 26.74 -2.50 12.78
CA ARG A 495 25.60 -3.12 13.45
C ARG A 495 24.31 -2.39 13.09
N GLU A 496 24.33 -1.05 13.01
CA GLU A 496 23.18 -0.29 12.50
C GLU A 496 22.87 -0.68 11.05
N ILE A 497 23.86 -0.88 10.19
CA ILE A 497 23.62 -1.37 8.82
C ILE A 497 23.16 -2.83 8.81
N PHE A 498 23.72 -3.70 9.65
CA PHE A 498 23.22 -5.07 9.81
C PHE A 498 21.76 -5.07 10.28
N ASP A 499 21.40 -4.26 11.27
CA ASP A 499 20.02 -4.16 11.77
C ASP A 499 19.09 -3.48 10.75
N LEU A 500 19.58 -2.50 9.98
CA LEU A 500 18.85 -1.80 8.91
C LEU A 500 18.57 -2.69 7.70
N VAL A 501 19.53 -3.57 7.36
CA VAL A 501 19.52 -4.35 6.11
C VAL A 501 19.03 -5.77 6.37
N LEU A 502 19.40 -6.36 7.51
CA LEU A 502 19.20 -7.77 7.87
C LEU A 502 18.65 -7.96 9.29
N GLY A 503 18.38 -6.90 10.06
CA GLY A 503 17.86 -7.01 11.43
C GLY A 503 16.54 -7.75 11.49
N ASP A 504 15.66 -7.51 10.51
CA ASP A 504 14.42 -8.26 10.35
C ASP A 504 14.65 -9.68 9.78
N MET A 505 15.79 -9.92 9.11
CA MET A 505 16.21 -11.23 8.61
C MET A 505 16.82 -12.14 9.68
N ALA A 506 17.08 -11.66 10.91
CA ALA A 506 17.40 -12.55 12.03
C ALA A 506 16.27 -13.59 12.28
N ASN A 507 15.05 -13.29 11.79
CA ASN A 507 13.90 -14.19 11.75
C ASN A 507 13.86 -15.13 10.54
N VAL A 508 14.81 -15.09 9.60
CA VAL A 508 14.89 -16.06 8.48
C VAL A 508 15.00 -17.49 9.00
N LYS A 509 15.60 -17.69 10.19
CA LYS A 509 15.61 -18.98 10.89
C LYS A 509 14.22 -19.51 11.29
N LEU A 510 13.16 -18.68 11.25
CA LEU A 510 11.77 -19.10 11.56
C LEU A 510 10.98 -19.55 10.31
N PHE A 511 11.55 -19.39 9.12
CA PHE A 511 10.97 -19.82 7.84
C PHE A 511 11.67 -21.03 7.21
N VAL A 512 12.81 -21.43 7.77
CA VAL A 512 13.47 -22.73 7.61
C VAL A 512 12.96 -23.63 8.73
#